data_AF-A0A9W7UHS8-F1
#
_entry.id   AF-A0A9W7UHS8-F1
#
_cell.length_a   1.000
_cell.length_b   1.000
_cell.length_c   1.000
_cell.angle_alpha   90.00
_cell.angle_beta   90.00
_cell.angle_gamma   90.00
#
_symmetry.space_group_name_H-M   'P 1'
#
loop_
_entity.id
_entity.type
_entity.pdbx_description
1 polymer ?
#
loop_
_entity_poly.entity_id
_entity_poly.type
_entity_poly.pdbx_seq_one_letter_code
_entity_poly.pdbx_strand_id
1 'polypeptide(L)' 'MLKIEEIKSGKKFEQGIEYMNIIEGYPIIMKYFVEMNREVLRVLLPDERGILPTRPECDECYKTQLDGIEES' A
#
# COMPACT_ATOMS: atom_id res chain seq x y z
N MET A 1 -18.33 -5.59 -6.13
CA MET A 1 -18.23 -6.10 -4.75
C MET A 1 -17.50 -5.06 -3.92
N LEU A 2 -18.08 -4.59 -2.81
CA LEU A 2 -17.44 -3.57 -1.97
C LEU A 2 -16.23 -4.18 -1.25
N LYS A 3 -15.11 -3.46 -1.16
CA LYS A 3 -13.90 -3.95 -0.47
C LYS A 3 -14.14 -4.30 1.00
N ILE A 4 -15.09 -3.64 1.65
CA ILE A 4 -15.53 -3.96 3.00
C ILE A 4 -16.06 -5.40 3.10
N GLU A 5 -16.77 -5.89 2.09
CA GLU A 5 -17.29 -7.26 2.09
C GLU A 5 -16.16 -8.29 1.88
N GLU A 6 -15.11 -7.94 1.12
CA GLU A 6 -13.89 -8.76 1.02
C GLU A 6 -13.17 -8.87 2.38
N ILE A 7 -13.09 -7.77 3.12
CA ILE A 7 -12.49 -7.76 4.45
C ILE A 7 -13.32 -8.63 5.40
N LYS A 8 -14.65 -8.46 5.40
CA LYS A 8 -15.57 -9.27 6.21
C LYS A 8 -15.52 -10.76 5.87
N SER A 9 -15.27 -11.11 4.60
CA SER A 9 -15.11 -12.51 4.17
C SER A 9 -13.75 -13.11 4.53
N GLY A 10 -12.87 -12.37 5.20
CA GLY A 10 -11.54 -12.83 5.59
C GLY A 10 -10.55 -12.89 4.42
N LYS A 11 -10.77 -12.11 3.36
CA LYS A 11 -9.82 -12.03 2.24
C LYS A 11 -8.45 -11.58 2.75
N LYS A 12 -7.41 -12.28 2.32
CA LYS A 12 -6.03 -11.89 2.58
C LYS A 12 -5.57 -10.89 1.51
N PHE A 13 -4.88 -9.85 1.96
CA PHE A 13 -4.23 -8.88 1.08
C PHE A 13 -2.78 -9.32 0.84
N GLU A 14 -2.26 -9.00 -0.32
CA GLU A 14 -0.95 -9.43 -0.78
C GLU A 14 -0.14 -8.23 -1.24
N GLN A 15 1.19 -8.35 -1.10
CA GLN A 15 2.12 -7.36 -1.59
C GLN A 15 1.98 -7.17 -3.11
N GLY A 16 2.21 -5.93 -3.57
CA GLY A 16 2.38 -5.66 -5.00
C GLY A 16 1.07 -5.57 -5.79
N ILE A 17 -0.07 -5.92 -5.17
CA ILE A 17 -1.39 -5.81 -5.80
C ILE A 17 -1.94 -4.40 -5.56
N GLU A 18 -2.32 -3.72 -6.63
CA GLU A 18 -3.09 -2.47 -6.54
C GLU A 18 -4.54 -2.78 -6.15
N TYR A 19 -4.98 -2.20 -5.04
CA TYR A 19 -6.34 -2.32 -4.55
C TYR A 19 -7.07 -0.99 -4.70
N MET A 20 -8.16 -1.01 -5.46
CA MET A 20 -9.09 0.11 -5.58
C MET A 20 -10.18 0.03 -4.51
N ASN A 21 -10.75 1.19 -4.16
CA ASN A 21 -11.94 1.32 -3.31
C ASN A 21 -11.76 0.84 -1.86
N ILE A 22 -10.50 0.75 -1.38
CA ILE A 22 -10.20 0.75 0.06
C ILE A 22 -10.25 2.19 0.57
N ILE A 23 -9.62 3.10 -0.19
CA ILE A 23 -9.87 4.53 -0.16
C ILE A 23 -10.63 4.87 -1.44
N GLU A 24 -11.73 5.59 -1.33
CA GLU A 24 -12.56 5.93 -2.48
C GLU A 24 -11.79 6.83 -3.45
N GLY A 25 -11.79 6.48 -4.74
CA GLY A 25 -11.12 7.26 -5.79
C GLY A 25 -9.60 7.06 -5.88
N TYR A 26 -8.98 6.35 -4.94
CA TYR A 26 -7.52 6.23 -4.87
C TYR A 26 -7.06 4.76 -4.90
N PRO A 27 -6.03 4.43 -5.71
CA PRO A 27 -5.36 3.13 -5.61
C PRO A 27 -4.52 3.08 -4.34
N ILE A 28 -4.46 1.94 -3.68
CA ILE A 28 -3.41 1.66 -2.68
C ILE A 28 -2.65 0.41 -3.09
N ILE A 29 -1.41 0.29 -2.61
CA ILE A 29 -0.63 -0.95 -2.73
C ILE A 29 -0.15 -1.36 -1.34
N MET A 30 0.05 -2.65 -1.17
CA MET A 30 0.60 -3.22 0.05
C MET A 30 2.06 -3.63 -0.19
N LYS A 31 2.94 -3.46 0.81
CA LYS A 31 4.35 -3.90 0.73
C LYS A 31 4.80 -4.51 2.05
N TYR A 32 5.60 -5.57 1.99
CA TYR A 32 6.16 -6.18 3.20
C TYR A 32 7.23 -5.28 3.82
N PHE A 33 7.24 -5.22 5.15
CA PHE A 33 8.21 -4.50 5.97
C PHE A 33 8.57 -5.31 7.22
N VAL A 34 9.77 -5.10 7.75
CA VAL A 34 10.16 -5.58 9.08
C VAL A 34 10.07 -4.42 10.06
N GLU A 35 9.07 -4.44 10.93
CA GLU A 35 8.90 -3.46 12.00
C GLU A 35 9.07 -4.14 13.35
N MET A 36 10.03 -3.67 14.16
CA MET A 36 10.33 -4.26 15.48
C MET A 36 10.52 -5.79 15.44
N ASN A 37 11.30 -6.29 14.48
CA ASN A 37 11.55 -7.73 14.23
C ASN A 37 10.30 -8.55 13.85
N ARG A 38 9.25 -7.90 13.34
CA ARG A 38 8.05 -8.56 12.85
C ARG A 38 7.80 -8.20 11.39
N GLU A 39 7.53 -9.22 10.58
CA GLU A 39 7.03 -9.02 9.22
C GLU A 39 5.59 -8.50 9.27
N VAL A 40 5.38 -7.34 8.64
CA VAL A 40 4.08 -6.68 8.50
C VAL A 40 3.82 -6.36 7.04
N LEU A 41 2.54 -6.23 6.69
CA LEU A 41 2.12 -5.76 5.38
C LEU A 41 1.67 -4.31 5.52
N ARG A 42 2.48 -3.37 5.05
CA ARG A 42 2.24 -1.93 5.13
C ARG A 42 1.41 -1.44 3.95
N VAL A 43 0.41 -0.62 4.23
CA VAL A 43 -0.33 0.14 3.21
C VAL A 43 0.54 1.30 2.73
N LEU A 44 0.71 1.41 1.42
CA LEU A 44 1.29 2.58 0.77
C LEU A 44 0.19 3.42 0.15
N LEU A 45 0.09 4.66 0.63
CA LEU A 45 -0.89 5.63 0.17
C LEU A 45 -0.34 6.39 -1.04
N PRO A 46 -1.17 6.66 -2.07
CA PRO A 46 -0.77 7.48 -3.20
C PRO A 46 -0.67 8.95 -2.79
N ASP A 47 -0.05 9.74 -3.65
CA ASP A 47 -0.12 11.20 -3.58
C ASP A 47 -1.52 11.74 -3.90
N GLU A 48 -1.69 13.06 -3.83
CA GLU A 48 -2.96 13.74 -4.11
C GLU A 48 -3.51 13.50 -5.54
N ARG A 49 -2.63 13.11 -6.48
CA ARG A 49 -2.97 12.77 -7.88
C ARG A 49 -3.31 11.29 -8.07
N GLY A 50 -3.19 10.48 -7.02
CA GLY A 50 -3.42 9.04 -7.08
C GLY A 50 -2.23 8.22 -7.57
N ILE A 51 -1.02 8.78 -7.55
CA ILE A 51 0.19 8.08 -7.98
C ILE A 51 0.86 7.43 -6.78
N LEU A 52 1.09 6.13 -6.88
CA LEU A 52 1.66 5.33 -5.81
C LEU A 52 3.15 5.65 -5.58
N PRO A 53 3.65 5.57 -4.32
CA PRO A 53 5.04 5.85 -3.97
C PRO A 53 6.08 5.00 -4.72
N THR A 54 5.68 3.83 -5.22
CA THR A 54 6.53 2.94 -6.02
C THR A 54 6.78 3.45 -7.44
N ARG A 55 6.07 4.49 -7.89
CA ARG A 55 6.21 5.06 -9.23
C ARG A 55 7.14 6.28 -9.22
N PRO A 56 7.98 6.47 -10.25
CA PRO A 56 8.90 7.60 -10.31
C PRO A 56 8.22 8.97 -10.23
N GLU A 57 7.01 9.09 -10.75
CA GLU A 57 6.25 10.35 -10.87
C GLU A 57 5.50 10.76 -9.60
N CYS A 58 5.54 9.91 -8.56
CA CYS A 58 4.93 10.19 -7.27
C CYS A 58 5.66 11.35 -6.59
N ASP A 59 4.90 12.20 -5.90
CA ASP A 59 5.49 13.32 -5.17
C ASP A 59 6.46 12.84 -4.07
N GLU A 60 7.60 13.52 -3.92
CA GLU A 60 8.77 13.01 -3.18
C GLU A 60 8.46 12.78 -1.69
N CYS A 61 7.62 13.62 -1.09
CA CYS A 61 7.26 13.46 0.32
C CYS A 61 6.51 12.16 0.60
N TYR A 62 5.73 11.64 -0.38
CA TYR A 62 5.02 10.36 -0.25
C TYR A 62 5.95 9.16 -0.43
N LYS A 63 7.09 9.34 -1.10
CA LYS A 63 8.12 8.28 -1.26
C LYS A 63 8.78 7.92 0.06
N THR A 64 8.75 8.79 1.08
CA THR A 64 9.23 8.47 2.45
C THR A 64 8.52 7.26 3.08
N GLN A 65 7.34 6.88 2.58
CA GLN A 65 6.67 5.64 2.99
C GLN A 65 7.48 4.37 2.62
N LEU A 66 8.44 4.49 1.70
CA LEU A 66 9.38 3.44 1.31
C LEU A 66 10.67 3.43 2.15
N ASP A 67 10.86 4.41 3.04
CA ASP A 67 12.05 4.47 3.89
C ASP A 67 12.07 3.27 4.84
N GLY A 68 13.25 2.68 5.03
CA GLY A 68 13.43 1.50 5.87
C GLY A 68 13.03 0.18 5.21
N ILE A 69 12.81 0.16 3.89
CA ILE A 69 12.79 -1.10 3.13
C ILE A 69 14.23 -1.61 3.06
N GLU A 70 14.52 -2.69 3.78
CA GLU A 70 15.69 -3.50 3.47
C GLU A 70 15.43 -4.16 2.11
N GLU A 71 16.16 -3.74 1.07
CA GLU A 71 16.18 -4.46 -0.19
C GLU A 71 16.93 -5.78 0.04
N SER A 72 16.16 -6.87 0.10
CA SER A 72 16.64 -8.26 0.16
C SER A 72 17.24 -8.71 -1.17
#